data_AF-A0A3D1SB13-F1
#
_entry.id   AF-A0A3D1SB13-F1
#
_cell.length_a   1.000
_cell.length_b   1.000
_cell.length_c   1.000
_cell.angle_alpha   90.00
_cell.angle_beta   90.00
_cell.angle_gamma   90.00
#
_symmetry.space_group_name_H-M   'P 1'
#
loop_
_entity.id
_entity.type
_entity.pdbx_description
1 polymer ?
#
loop_
_entity_poly.entity_id
_entity_poly.type
_entity_poly.pdbx_seq_one_letter_code
_entity_poly.pdbx_strand_id
1 'polypeptide(L)' 'KPTQFIGENLLDTIELKIYPYQTSSYILWEDDGITFAYEKGDFSKTKIDCVDTGQNTEITFNP' A
#
# COMPACT_ATOMS: atom_id res chain seq x y z
N LYS A 1 14.02 14.83 -10.18
CA LYS A 1 13.33 16.11 -9.92
C LYS A 1 12.11 15.80 -9.06
N PRO A 2 11.73 16.65 -8.10
CA PRO A 2 10.53 16.38 -7.31
C PRO A 2 9.29 16.47 -8.20
N THR A 3 8.45 15.44 -8.16
CA THR A 3 7.14 15.40 -8.80
C THR A 3 6.25 16.51 -8.23
N GLN A 4 5.65 17.33 -9.09
CA GLN A 4 4.79 18.47 -8.72
C GLN A 4 3.31 18.10 -8.69
N PHE A 5 2.90 17.09 -9.48
CA PHE A 5 1.53 16.59 -9.53
C PHE A 5 1.49 15.08 -9.77
N ILE A 6 0.37 14.44 -9.41
CA ILE A 6 0.15 13.01 -9.59
C ILE A 6 0.19 12.68 -11.09
N GLY A 7 0.97 11.66 -11.48
CA GLY A 7 1.08 11.21 -12.88
C GLY A 7 2.13 11.94 -13.73
N GLU A 8 2.88 12.92 -13.16
CA GLU A 8 3.99 13.56 -13.90
C GLU A 8 5.11 12.57 -14.25
N ASN A 9 5.42 11.66 -13.32
CA ASN A 9 6.38 10.58 -13.51
C ASN A 9 5.73 9.26 -13.10
N LEU A 10 6.15 8.16 -13.71
CA LEU A 10 5.75 6.82 -13.28
C LEU A 10 6.23 6.57 -11.85
N LEU A 11 5.35 5.98 -11.05
CA LEU A 11 5.59 5.63 -9.66
C LEU A 11 6.03 4.17 -9.61
N ASP A 12 7.35 3.95 -9.61
CA ASP A 12 7.92 2.60 -9.68
C ASP A 12 8.29 2.03 -8.29
N THR A 13 8.24 2.86 -7.24
CA THR A 13 8.64 2.47 -5.88
C THR A 13 7.83 3.22 -4.84
N ILE A 14 7.38 2.50 -3.81
CA ILE A 14 6.64 3.05 -2.67
C ILE A 14 7.50 2.87 -1.41
N GLU A 15 7.64 3.93 -0.60
CA GLU A 15 8.21 3.85 0.74
C GLU A 15 7.11 3.58 1.76
N LEU A 16 7.19 2.45 2.46
CA LEU A 16 6.27 2.11 3.54
C LEU A 16 6.97 2.32 4.89
N LYS A 17 6.46 3.27 5.68
CA LYS A 17 6.92 3.50 7.06
C LYS A 17 6.06 2.70 8.02
N ILE A 18 6.63 1.64 8.58
CA ILE A 18 5.95 0.77 9.54
C ILE A 18 6.39 1.18 10.94
N TYR A 19 5.41 1.46 11.81
CA TYR A 19 5.60 1.74 13.22
C TYR A 19 5.00 0.57 14.02
N PRO A 20 5.79 -0.44 14.39
CA PRO A 20 5.26 -1.67 14.97
C PRO A 20 4.60 -1.44 16.33
N TYR A 21 3.40 -2.00 16.51
CA TYR A 21 2.71 -2.06 17.80
C TYR A 21 1.59 -3.10 17.76
N GLN A 22 1.68 -4.13 18.60
CA GLN A 22 0.71 -5.24 18.64
C GLN A 22 0.37 -5.75 17.22
N THR A 23 -0.91 -5.98 16.93
CA THR A 23 -1.39 -6.33 15.60
C THR A 23 -1.96 -5.09 14.91
N SER A 24 -1.44 -4.78 13.72
CA SER A 24 -1.93 -3.71 12.86
C SER A 24 -1.96 -4.16 11.39
N SER A 25 -2.78 -3.49 10.58
CA SER A 25 -2.99 -3.86 9.18
C SER A 25 -3.30 -2.63 8.34
N TYR A 26 -2.86 -2.64 7.08
CA TYR A 26 -3.16 -1.64 6.06
C TYR A 26 -3.48 -2.34 4.74
N ILE A 27 -4.48 -1.84 4.00
CA ILE A 27 -4.75 -2.32 2.64
C ILE A 27 -4.32 -1.22 1.67
N LEU A 28 -3.28 -1.49 0.88
CA LEU A 28 -2.89 -0.66 -0.25
C LEU A 28 -3.86 -0.93 -1.40
N TRP A 29 -4.61 0.10 -1.80
CA TRP A 29 -5.50 0.07 -2.95
C TRP A 29 -4.87 0.84 -4.11
N GLU A 30 -4.92 0.26 -5.31
CA GLU A 30 -4.41 0.87 -6.54
C GLU A 30 -5.41 0.63 -7.67
N ASP A 31 -5.70 1.66 -8.46
CA ASP A 31 -6.51 1.59 -9.68
C ASP A 31 -5.87 2.47 -10.78
N ASP A 32 -6.58 2.70 -11.89
CA ASP A 32 -6.06 3.51 -12.99
C ASP A 32 -6.12 5.03 -12.74
N GLY A 33 -6.79 5.47 -11.67
CA GLY A 33 -6.98 6.89 -11.29
C GLY A 33 -7.70 7.76 -12.32
N ILE A 34 -8.28 7.19 -13.39
CA ILE A 34 -8.80 7.93 -14.55
C ILE A 34 -10.24 7.52 -14.91
N THR A 35 -10.58 6.23 -14.81
CA THR A 35 -11.87 5.70 -15.26
C THR A 35 -12.76 5.28 -14.10
N PHE A 36 -13.99 4.86 -14.40
CA PHE A 36 -14.91 4.25 -13.43
C PHE A 36 -14.74 2.72 -13.32
N ALA A 37 -13.60 2.16 -13.75
CA ALA A 37 -13.39 0.71 -13.74
C ALA A 37 -13.37 0.12 -12.31
N TYR A 38 -13.03 0.92 -11.30
CA TYR A 38 -13.13 0.54 -9.90
C TYR A 38 -14.55 0.11 -9.50
N GLU A 39 -15.61 0.65 -10.13
CA GLU A 39 -17.01 0.25 -9.89
C GLU A 39 -17.29 -1.18 -10.34
N LYS A 40 -16.48 -1.69 -11.27
CA LYS A 40 -16.57 -3.05 -11.81
C LYS A 40 -15.59 -4.02 -11.13
N GLY A 41 -14.83 -3.54 -10.13
CA GLY A 41 -13.84 -4.35 -9.43
C GLY A 41 -12.44 -4.32 -10.04
N ASP A 42 -12.17 -3.44 -11.00
CA ASP A 42 -10.85 -3.31 -11.62
C ASP A 42 -9.94 -2.43 -10.76
N PHE A 43 -9.33 -3.07 -9.76
CA PHE A 43 -8.35 -2.50 -8.85
C PHE A 43 -7.47 -3.62 -8.28
N SER A 44 -6.30 -3.24 -7.78
CA SER A 44 -5.41 -4.09 -6.98
C SER A 44 -5.60 -3.81 -5.50
N LYS A 45 -5.46 -4.84 -4.66
CA LYS A 45 -5.38 -4.72 -3.20
C LYS A 45 -4.22 -5.53 -2.69
N THR A 46 -3.29 -4.89 -1.99
CA THR A 46 -2.27 -5.59 -1.21
C THR A 46 -2.54 -5.34 0.27
N LYS A 47 -2.91 -6.38 1.01
CA LYS A 47 -3.06 -6.30 2.47
C LYS A 47 -1.72 -6.53 3.14
N ILE A 48 -1.30 -5.56 3.94
CA ILE A 48 -0.03 -5.54 4.64
C ILE A 48 -0.34 -5.67 6.13
N ASP A 49 0.03 -6.80 6.70
CA ASP A 49 -0.15 -7.09 8.12
C ASP A 49 1.17 -6.90 8.86
N CYS A 50 1.10 -6.31 10.05
CA CYS A 50 2.24 -6.17 10.96
C CYS A 50 1.86 -6.74 12.32
N VAL A 51 2.63 -7.72 12.79
CA VAL A 51 2.47 -8.33 14.12
C VAL A 51 3.75 -8.11 14.90
N ASP A 52 3.65 -7.31 15.96
CA ASP A 52 4.73 -7.06 16.90
C ASP A 52 4.44 -7.71 18.27
N THR A 53 5.40 -8.49 18.74
CA THR A 53 5.34 -9.18 20.04
C THR A 53 6.24 -8.54 21.09
N GLY A 54 6.91 -7.43 20.75
CA GLY A 54 7.97 -6.81 21.56
C GLY A 54 9.32 -7.53 21.50
N GLN A 55 9.37 -8.76 20.99
CA GLN A 55 10.61 -9.53 20.75
C GLN A 55 10.90 -9.71 19.26
N ASN A 56 9.84 -9.84 18.48
CA ASN A 56 9.90 -10.00 17.03
C ASN A 56 8.78 -9.19 16.38
N THR A 57 9.10 -8.59 15.24
CA THR A 57 8.15 -7.94 14.34
C THR A 57 8.07 -8.73 13.04
N GLU A 58 6.89 -9.20 12.69
CA GLU A 58 6.59 -9.89 11.43
C GLU A 58 5.76 -8.99 10.53
N ILE A 59 6.15 -8.89 9.26
CA ILE A 59 5.45 -8.10 8.24
C ILE A 59 5.08 -9.05 7.09
N THR A 60 3.79 -9.14 6.81
CA THR A 60 3.26 -10.06 5.79
C THR A 60 2.56 -9.28 4.69
N PHE A 61 2.94 -9.55 3.45
CA PHE A 61 2.30 -9.00 2.25
C PHE A 61 1.36 -10.04 1.68
N ASN A 62 0.07 -9.71 1.60
CA ASN A 62 -1.00 -10.53 1.06
C ASN A 62 -1.56 -9.83 -0.20
N PRO A 63 -1.00 -10.08 -1.39
CA PRO A 63 -1.52 -9.55 -2.66
C PRO A 63 -2.82 -10.23 -3.10
#